data_AF-A0A554XQI7-F1
#
_entry.id   AF-A0A554XQI7-F1
#
_cell.length_a   1.000
_cell.length_b   1.000
_cell.length_c   1.000
_cell.angle_alpha   90.00
_cell.angle_beta   90.00
_cell.angle_gamma   90.00
#
_symmetry.space_group_name_H-M   'P 1'
#
loop_
_entity.id
_entity.type
_entity.pdbx_description
1 polymer ?
#
loop_
_entity_poly.entity_id
_entity_poly.type
_entity_poly.pdbx_seq_one_letter_code
_entity_poly.pdbx_strand_id
1 'polypeptide(L)' 'MSQQASFGQTFGQLASTYCGKFLPLEVLQSAAGHYIGTRDTEGPVSRESREYFRSYAAAQRALERGGWSQLAVP' A
#
# COMPACT_ATOMS: atom_id res chain seq x y z
N MET A 1 -3.65 -15.72 21.55
CA MET A 1 -2.79 -14.53 21.72
C MET A 1 -2.04 -14.31 20.42
N SER A 2 -2.55 -13.46 19.55
CA SER A 2 -1.87 -13.05 18.32
C SER A 2 -1.88 -11.54 18.32
N GLN A 3 -0.85 -10.96 18.94
CA GLN A 3 -0.66 -9.51 18.97
C GLN A 3 -0.31 -9.08 17.54
N GLN A 4 -1.31 -8.54 16.83
CA GLN A 4 -1.08 -7.80 15.60
C GLN A 4 -0.23 -6.59 15.97
N ALA A 5 0.97 -6.50 15.42
CA ALA A 5 1.83 -5.34 15.58
C ALA A 5 1.18 -4.14 14.87
N SER A 6 0.37 -3.37 15.59
CA SER A 6 -0.10 -2.05 15.14
C SER A 6 1.06 -1.06 15.22
N PHE A 7 1.94 -1.09 14.23
CA PHE A 7 2.80 0.06 13.95
C PHE A 7 2.08 0.96 12.96
N GLY A 8 1.47 2.03 13.51
CA GLY A 8 0.84 3.15 12.82
C GLY A 8 0.29 2.84 11.43
N GLN A 9 -0.97 2.41 11.34
CA GLN A 9 -1.64 2.23 10.05
C GLN A 9 -1.55 3.54 9.27
N THR A 10 -0.68 3.54 8.27
CA THR A 10 -0.57 4.60 7.29
C THR A 10 -1.72 4.41 6.31
N PHE A 11 -2.39 5.49 5.93
CA PHE A 11 -3.54 5.46 5.03
C PHE A 11 -3.15 5.95 3.64
N GLY A 12 -3.84 5.47 2.61
CA GLY A 12 -3.58 5.86 1.22
C GLY A 12 -3.90 7.32 0.94
N GLN A 13 -2.89 8.10 0.56
CA GLN A 13 -3.07 9.50 0.19
C GLN A 13 -3.85 9.63 -1.11
N LEU A 14 -3.54 8.82 -2.12
CA LEU A 14 -4.22 8.86 -3.41
C LEU A 14 -5.63 8.30 -3.29
N ALA A 15 -5.84 7.24 -2.50
CA ALA A 15 -7.18 6.72 -2.18
C ALA A 15 -8.07 7.81 -1.56
N SER A 16 -7.53 8.56 -0.60
CA SER A 16 -8.27 9.64 0.05
C SER A 16 -8.54 10.80 -0.90
N THR A 17 -7.53 11.23 -1.67
CA THR A 17 -7.59 12.43 -2.52
C THR A 17 -8.42 12.23 -3.78
N TYR A 18 -8.26 11.09 -4.45
CA TYR A 18 -8.86 10.84 -5.77
C TYR A 18 -10.10 9.94 -5.71
N CYS A 19 -10.21 9.08 -4.69
CA CYS A 19 -11.35 8.17 -4.54
C CYS A 19 -12.26 8.54 -3.36
N GLY A 20 -11.87 9.49 -2.51
CA GLY A 20 -12.62 9.83 -1.30
C GLY A 20 -12.67 8.71 -0.26
N LYS A 21 -11.74 7.74 -0.32
CA LYS A 21 -11.74 6.54 0.52
C LYS A 21 -10.57 6.58 1.51
N PHE A 22 -10.85 6.41 2.80
CA PHE A 22 -9.84 6.33 3.85
C PHE A 22 -9.50 4.87 4.12
N LEU A 23 -8.52 4.35 3.38
CA LEU A 23 -8.16 2.93 3.38
C LEU A 23 -6.73 2.74 3.88
N PRO A 24 -6.46 1.69 4.68
CA PRO A 24 -5.12 1.41 5.16
C PRO A 24 -4.21 0.98 4.01
N LEU A 25 -2.92 1.32 4.11
CA LEU A 25 -1.90 0.81 3.19
C LEU A 25 -1.69 -0.69 3.38
N GLU A 26 -1.60 -1.40 2.28
CA GLU A 26 -1.24 -2.82 2.23
C GLU A 26 -0.40 -3.15 1.00
N VAL A 27 0.21 -4.33 0.98
CA VAL A 27 0.94 -4.83 -0.18
C VAL A 27 -0.02 -5.52 -1.14
N LEU A 28 -0.06 -5.03 -2.37
CA LEU A 28 -0.86 -5.56 -3.47
C LEU A 28 0.05 -6.10 -4.58
N GLN A 29 -0.54 -6.80 -5.56
CA GLN A 29 0.17 -7.40 -6.69
C GLN A 29 -0.55 -7.08 -8.00
N SER A 30 0.24 -6.77 -9.03
CA SER A 30 -0.20 -6.74 -10.44
C SER A 30 0.76 -7.54 -11.32
N ALA A 31 0.53 -7.53 -12.64
CA ALA A 31 1.45 -8.13 -13.61
C ALA A 31 2.85 -7.47 -13.61
N ALA A 32 2.95 -6.21 -13.16
CA ALA A 32 4.23 -5.48 -13.09
C ALA A 32 5.04 -5.79 -11.80
N GLY A 33 4.45 -6.51 -10.84
CA GLY A 33 5.08 -6.85 -9.56
C GLY A 33 4.22 -6.48 -8.35
N HIS A 34 4.84 -6.45 -7.18
CA HIS A 34 4.17 -6.06 -5.94
C HIS A 34 4.30 -4.55 -5.74
N TYR A 35 3.34 -3.93 -5.06
CA TYR A 35 3.35 -2.49 -4.78
C TYR A 35 2.63 -2.23 -3.46
N ILE A 36 2.82 -1.04 -2.91
CA ILE A 36 2.07 -0.57 -1.74
C ILE A 36 0.88 0.22 -2.27
N GLY A 37 -0.31 -0.09 -1.79
CA GLY A 37 -1.54 0.50 -2.26
C GLY A 37 -2.67 0.36 -1.25
N THR A 38 -3.89 0.57 -1.70
CA THR A 38 -5.10 0.36 -0.90
C THR A 38 -6.08 -0.54 -1.63
N ARG A 39 -6.91 -1.26 -0.87
CA ARG A 39 -7.98 -2.10 -1.39
C ARG A 39 -9.22 -1.96 -0.52
N ASP A 40 -10.36 -2.20 -1.14
CA ASP A 40 -11.65 -2.37 -0.47
C ASP A 40 -12.24 -3.75 -0.80
N THR A 41 -13.53 -3.93 -0.53
CA THR A 41 -14.25 -5.19 -0.79
C THR A 41 -14.37 -5.53 -2.29
N GLU A 42 -14.24 -4.54 -3.17
CA GLU A 42 -14.36 -4.71 -4.62
C GLU A 42 -13.00 -4.93 -5.29
N GLY A 43 -11.92 -4.46 -4.68
CA GLY A 43 -10.55 -4.75 -5.12
C GLY A 43 -9.56 -3.62 -4.86
N PRO A 44 -8.42 -3.61 -5.58
CA PRO A 44 -7.45 -2.52 -5.51
C PRO A 44 -8.08 -1.16 -5.86
N VAL A 45 -7.91 -0.17 -4.99
CA VAL A 45 -8.44 1.19 -5.16
C VAL A 45 -7.36 2.15 -5.67
N SER A 46 -6.15 2.07 -5.09
CA SER A 46 -5.05 2.93 -5.48
C SER A 46 -3.70 2.19 -5.41
N ARG A 47 -2.73 2.66 -6.21
CA ARG A 47 -1.31 2.37 -6.02
C ARG A 47 -0.66 3.60 -5.40
N GLU A 48 -0.11 3.43 -4.21
CA GLU A 48 0.45 4.52 -3.41
C GLU A 48 1.98 4.60 -3.56
N SER A 49 2.67 3.47 -3.78
CA SER A 49 4.11 3.49 -4.07
C SER A 49 4.43 3.79 -5.53
N ARG A 50 5.52 4.53 -5.75
CA ARG A 50 6.16 4.66 -7.08
C ARG A 50 6.80 3.35 -7.52
N GLU A 51 7.34 2.61 -6.57
CA GLU A 51 8.09 1.39 -6.80
C GLU A 51 7.19 0.19 -7.03
N TYR A 52 7.64 -0.68 -7.94
CA TYR A 52 7.27 -2.09 -7.94
C TYR A 52 8.37 -2.91 -7.29
N PHE A 53 7.98 -3.88 -6.48
CA PHE A 53 8.87 -4.78 -5.77
C PHE A 53 8.81 -6.18 -6.38
N ARG A 54 9.95 -6.86 -6.39
CA ARG A 54 10.08 -8.21 -6.97
C ARG A 54 9.34 -9.29 -6.17
N SER A 55 9.01 -9.04 -4.91
CA SER A 55 8.28 -9.99 -4.06
C SER A 55 7.47 -9.28 -2.98
N TYR A 56 6.44 -9.98 -2.48
CA TYR A 56 5.63 -9.52 -1.36
C TYR A 56 6.49 -9.16 -0.15
N ALA A 57 7.47 -9.99 0.21
CA ALA A 57 8.35 -9.74 1.36
C ALA A 57 9.22 -8.49 1.19
N ALA A 58 9.61 -8.13 -0.04
CA ALA A 58 10.32 -6.89 -0.30
C ALA A 58 9.41 -5.67 -0.13
N ALA A 59 8.19 -5.73 -0.67
CA ALA A 59 7.18 -4.67 -0.49
C ALA A 59 6.76 -4.49 0.97
N GLN A 60 6.56 -5.59 1.70
CA GLN A 60 6.15 -5.56 3.11
C GLN A 60 7.23 -4.91 3.98
N ARG A 61 8.50 -5.29 3.78
CA ARG A 61 9.62 -4.62 4.47
C ARG A 61 9.73 -3.14 4.11
N ALA A 62 9.45 -2.77 2.86
CA ALA A 62 9.43 -1.36 2.47
C ALA A 62 8.30 -0.63 3.20
N LEU A 63 7.08 -1.18 3.23
CA LEU A 63 5.92 -0.62 3.93
C LEU A 63 6.23 -0.40 5.43
N GLU A 64 6.73 -1.42 6.12
CA GLU A 64 7.05 -1.38 7.55
C GLU A 64 8.18 -0.39 7.90
N ARG A 65 9.16 -0.22 7.00
CA ARG A 65 10.36 0.59 7.26
C ARG A 65 10.33 1.98 6.62
N GLY A 66 9.27 2.33 5.89
CA GLY A 66 9.23 3.55 5.07
C GLY A 66 10.21 3.55 3.89
N GLY A 67 10.59 2.37 3.40
CA GLY A 67 11.54 2.18 2.29
C GLY A 67 10.92 2.28 0.89
N TRP A 68 9.93 3.16 0.73
CA TRP A 68 9.18 3.39 -0.50
C TRP A 68 8.85 4.87 -0.65
N SER A 69 8.55 5.31 -1.86
CA SER A 69 8.23 6.69 -2.15
C SER A 69 6.77 6.84 -2.58
N GLN A 70 6.09 7.85 -2.05
CA GLN A 70 4.73 8.17 -2.44
C GLN A 70 4.65 8.55 -3.93
N LEU A 71 3.71 7.94 -4.63
CA LEU A 71 3.34 8.30 -5.99
C LEU A 71 2.53 9.60 -5.96
N ALA A 72 2.94 10.57 -6.79
CA ALA A 72 2.36 11.91 -6.77
C ALA A 72 0.95 11.97 -7.38
N VAL A 73 0.67 11.11 -8.36
CA VAL A 73 -0.61 11.03 -9.09
C VAL A 73 -0.90 9.55 -9.43
N PRO A 74 -2.17 9.10 -9.47
CA PRO A 74 -2.53 7.70 -9.65
C PRO A 74 -1.94 7.03 -10.91
#